data_AF-A0A091AKU8-F1
#
_entry.id   AF-A0A091AKU8-F1
#
_cell.length_a   1.000
_cell.length_b   1.000
_cell.length_c   1.000
_cell.angle_alpha   90.00
_cell.angle_beta   90.00
_cell.angle_gamma   90.00
#
_symmetry.space_group_name_H-M   'P 1'
#
loop_
_entity.id
_entity.type
_entity.pdbx_description
1 polymer ?
#
loop_
_entity_poly.entity_id
_entity_poly.type
_entity_poly.pdbx_seq_one_letter_code
_entity_poly.pdbx_strand_id
1 'polypeptide(L)'
;LALACNELPKLAILGKPITIKEVDEHVHGLSEIKLDRFIAQVVEKKEFLPSLRHLLESGENEIQLLTAISGFVTQLYLFNTAIKLHGVADSALVLGYKLPGFIEKERAALSIKISPEAYKKGLNLLLDTELKMKSSGSPDQESLLISALLRLQSLL
;
A
#
# COMPACT_ATOMS: atom_id res chain seq x y z
N LEU A 1 6.29 17.73 2.66
CA LEU A 1 6.61 18.71 3.73
C LEU A 1 5.35 19.30 4.36
N ALA A 2 4.38 19.81 3.58
CA ALA A 2 3.18 20.45 4.10
C ALA A 2 2.39 19.60 5.12
N LEU A 3 2.20 18.29 4.87
CA LEU A 3 1.55 17.41 5.85
C LEU A 3 2.33 17.30 7.17
N ALA A 4 3.64 17.09 7.13
CA ALA A 4 4.46 17.03 8.34
C ALA A 4 4.38 18.34 9.14
N CYS A 5 4.41 19.51 8.47
CA CYS A 5 4.24 20.80 9.11
C CYS A 5 2.89 20.98 9.80
N ASN A 6 1.82 20.36 9.29
CA ASN A 6 0.47 20.43 9.87
C ASN A 6 0.30 19.53 11.11
N GLU A 7 1.18 18.56 11.32
CA GLU A 7 1.11 17.61 12.43
C GLU A 7 1.94 18.07 13.63
N LEU A 8 3.00 18.87 13.42
CA LEU A 8 3.84 19.43 14.49
C LEU A 8 3.05 20.27 15.52
N PRO A 9 2.09 21.15 15.13
CA PRO A 9 1.28 21.87 16.11
C PRO A 9 0.40 20.95 16.95
N LYS A 10 -0.10 19.84 16.38
CA LYS A 10 -0.92 18.87 17.13
C LYS A 10 -0.08 18.14 18.17
N LEU A 11 1.12 17.73 17.80
CA LEU A 11 2.08 17.11 18.72
C LEU A 11 2.50 18.07 19.84
N ALA A 12 2.71 19.35 19.51
CA ALA A 12 3.08 20.37 20.50
C ALA A 12 2.02 20.56 21.62
N ILE A 13 0.75 20.29 21.35
CA ILE A 13 -0.35 20.37 22.34
C ILE A 13 -0.23 19.27 23.42
N LEU A 14 0.46 18.16 23.14
CA LEU A 14 0.58 17.04 24.09
C LEU A 14 1.33 17.40 25.37
N GLY A 15 2.12 18.49 25.37
CA GLY A 15 2.79 19.00 26.57
C GLY A 15 3.83 18.05 27.18
N LYS A 16 4.25 17.02 26.45
CA LYS A 16 5.22 16.01 26.85
C LYS A 16 6.33 15.86 25.79
N PRO A 17 7.50 15.29 26.14
CA PRO A 17 8.53 14.95 25.16
C PRO A 17 7.93 14.05 24.06
N ILE A 18 8.13 14.45 22.81
CA ILE A 18 7.62 13.69 21.66
C ILE A 18 8.60 12.57 21.35
N THR A 19 8.18 11.33 21.53
CA THR A 19 8.93 10.14 21.12
C THR A 19 8.31 9.51 19.88
N ILE A 20 8.92 8.43 19.38
CA ILE A 20 8.38 7.66 18.25
C ILE A 20 6.96 7.18 18.54
N LYS A 21 6.64 6.85 19.80
CA LYS A 21 5.29 6.40 20.19
C LYS A 21 4.24 7.49 19.98
N GLU A 22 4.50 8.72 20.45
CA GLU A 22 3.57 9.83 20.27
C GLU A 22 3.37 10.18 18.79
N VAL A 23 4.43 10.06 17.99
CA VAL A 23 4.34 10.26 16.55
C VAL A 23 3.47 9.17 15.91
N ASP A 24 3.68 7.90 16.27
CA ASP A 24 2.91 6.78 15.72
C ASP A 24 1.43 6.79 16.12
N GLU A 25 1.11 7.26 17.34
CA GLU A 25 -0.24 7.36 17.90
C GLU A 25 -1.03 8.56 17.36
N HIS A 26 -0.38 9.70 17.10
CA HIS A 26 -1.10 10.97 16.85
C HIS A 26 -0.93 11.55 15.44
N VAL A 27 0.01 11.04 14.63
CA VAL A 27 0.26 11.56 13.27
C VAL A 27 -0.43 10.68 12.22
N HIS A 28 -1.53 11.18 11.66
CA HIS A 28 -2.35 10.44 10.68
C HIS A 28 -1.68 10.31 9.30
N GLY A 29 -0.79 11.23 8.91
CA GLY A 29 -0.05 11.15 7.64
C GLY A 29 0.91 9.96 7.53
N LEU A 30 1.06 9.18 8.60
CA LEU A 30 1.76 7.90 8.57
C LEU A 30 0.93 6.79 7.90
N SER A 31 -0.37 6.97 7.67
CA SER A 31 -1.24 5.94 7.09
C SER A 31 -0.77 5.48 5.70
N GLU A 32 -0.39 6.41 4.82
CA GLU A 32 0.10 6.11 3.46
C GLU A 32 1.44 5.33 3.50
N ILE A 33 2.37 5.71 4.38
CA ILE A 33 3.65 5.02 4.54
C ILE A 33 3.46 3.65 5.22
N LYS A 34 2.56 3.56 6.21
CA LYS A 34 2.19 2.31 6.89
C LYS A 34 1.54 1.35 5.89
N LEU A 35 0.70 1.88 5.01
CA LEU A 35 0.03 1.12 3.95
C LEU A 35 1.02 0.65 2.88
N ASP A 36 1.93 1.51 2.42
CA ASP A 36 2.97 1.14 1.47
C ASP A 36 3.85 -0.01 2.00
N ARG A 37 4.24 0.07 3.28
CA ARG A 37 4.98 -0.99 3.96
C ARG A 37 4.15 -2.26 4.09
N PHE A 38 2.88 -2.15 4.45
CA PHE A 38 1.97 -3.29 4.52
C PHE A 38 1.86 -4.01 3.16
N ILE A 39 1.70 -3.27 2.08
CA ILE A 39 1.59 -3.84 0.73
C ILE A 39 2.90 -4.48 0.32
N ALA A 40 4.04 -3.86 0.65
CA ALA A 40 5.34 -4.48 0.46
C ALA A 40 5.46 -5.82 1.22
N GLN A 41 4.95 -5.94 2.45
CA GLN A 41 4.92 -7.21 3.18
C GLN A 41 4.14 -8.29 2.43
N VAL A 42 2.97 -7.94 1.88
CA VAL A 42 2.16 -8.88 1.09
C VAL A 42 2.92 -9.37 -0.15
N VAL A 43 3.49 -8.44 -0.92
CA VAL A 43 4.26 -8.72 -2.15
C VAL A 43 5.52 -9.55 -1.86
N GLU A 44 6.21 -9.28 -0.76
CA GLU A 44 7.44 -9.96 -0.37
C GLU A 44 7.20 -11.30 0.36
N LYS A 45 5.97 -11.80 0.37
CA LYS A 45 5.61 -13.07 1.02
C LYS A 45 5.90 -13.10 2.52
N LYS A 46 5.90 -11.94 3.17
CA LYS A 46 6.08 -11.80 4.62
C LYS A 46 4.74 -12.00 5.34
N GLU A 47 4.81 -12.28 6.64
CA GLU A 47 3.62 -12.29 7.48
C GLU A 47 3.01 -10.88 7.53
N PHE A 48 1.71 -10.78 7.19
CA PHE A 48 1.00 -9.50 7.10
C PHE A 48 -0.29 -9.44 7.94
N LEU A 49 -0.78 -10.57 8.45
CA LEU A 49 -2.04 -10.62 9.22
C LEU A 49 -2.03 -9.73 10.47
N PRO A 50 -0.93 -9.63 11.26
CA PRO A 50 -0.88 -8.69 12.38
C PRO A 50 -1.02 -7.23 11.92
N SER A 51 -0.32 -6.86 10.85
CA SER A 51 -0.40 -5.51 10.25
C SER A 51 -1.80 -5.20 9.72
N LEU A 52 -2.44 -6.17 9.06
CA LEU A 52 -3.80 -6.03 8.55
C LEU A 52 -4.80 -5.80 9.70
N ARG A 53 -4.73 -6.62 10.77
CA ARG A 53 -5.59 -6.44 11.95
C ARG A 53 -5.44 -5.05 12.55
N HIS A 54 -4.21 -4.57 12.71
CA HIS A 54 -3.96 -3.22 13.22
C HIS A 54 -4.58 -2.13 12.32
N LEU A 55 -4.52 -2.28 10.99
CA LEU A 55 -5.15 -1.34 10.06
C LEU A 55 -6.68 -1.34 10.22
N LEU A 56 -7.30 -2.52 10.29
CA LEU A 56 -8.75 -2.67 10.45
C LEU A 56 -9.23 -2.15 11.81
N GLU A 57 -8.49 -2.44 12.89
CA GLU A 57 -8.77 -1.91 14.25
C GLU A 57 -8.65 -0.39 14.33
N SER A 58 -7.85 0.23 13.44
CA SER A 58 -7.74 1.69 13.31
C SER A 58 -8.94 2.32 12.60
N GLY A 59 -9.91 1.52 12.14
CA GLY A 59 -11.12 1.98 11.46
C GLY A 59 -10.97 2.15 9.94
N GLU A 60 -9.89 1.65 9.34
CA GLU A 60 -9.71 1.67 7.88
C GLU A 60 -10.76 0.79 7.21
N ASN A 61 -11.42 1.31 6.17
CA ASN A 61 -12.44 0.56 5.44
C ASN A 61 -11.80 -0.47 4.51
N GLU A 62 -12.32 -1.69 4.50
CA GLU A 62 -11.78 -2.84 3.77
C GLU A 62 -11.77 -2.61 2.26
N ILE A 63 -12.81 -1.96 1.72
CA ILE A 63 -12.89 -1.63 0.29
C ILE A 63 -11.84 -0.58 -0.04
N GLN A 64 -11.70 0.48 0.77
CA GLN A 64 -10.68 1.51 0.54
C GLN A 64 -9.27 0.93 0.62
N LEU A 65 -9.03 0.05 1.60
CA LEU A 65 -7.78 -0.68 1.74
C LEU A 65 -7.50 -1.50 0.47
N LEU A 66 -8.47 -2.27 -0.02
CA LEU A 66 -8.33 -3.04 -1.25
C LEU A 66 -8.06 -2.15 -2.47
N THR A 67 -8.76 -1.03 -2.61
CA THR A 67 -8.54 -0.06 -3.69
C THR A 67 -7.11 0.49 -3.64
N ALA A 68 -6.59 0.80 -2.46
CA ALA A 68 -5.26 1.34 -2.31
C ALA A 68 -4.17 0.29 -2.60
N ILE A 69 -4.40 -0.98 -2.24
CA ILE A 69 -3.56 -2.12 -2.62
C ILE A 69 -3.54 -2.27 -4.16
N SER A 70 -4.70 -2.21 -4.82
CA SER A 70 -4.80 -2.23 -6.29
C SER A 70 -4.01 -1.09 -6.93
N GLY A 71 -4.09 0.12 -6.37
CA GLY A 71 -3.33 1.27 -6.82
C GLY A 71 -1.82 1.05 -6.72
N PHE A 72 -1.35 0.53 -5.59
CA PHE A 72 0.06 0.22 -5.37
C PHE A 72 0.58 -0.85 -6.35
N VAL A 73 -0.15 -1.95 -6.54
CA VAL A 73 0.23 -3.02 -7.48
C VAL A 73 0.26 -2.50 -8.91
N THR A 74 -0.68 -1.60 -9.26
CA THR A 74 -0.68 -0.91 -10.56
C THR A 74 0.56 -0.05 -10.74
N GLN A 75 0.95 0.74 -9.73
CA GLN A 75 2.18 1.52 -9.78
C GLN A 75 3.41 0.61 -9.98
N LEU A 76 3.50 -0.51 -9.25
CA LEU A 76 4.58 -1.47 -9.44
C LEU A 76 4.60 -2.01 -10.89
N TYR A 77 3.44 -2.32 -11.47
CA TYR A 77 3.36 -2.75 -12.86
C TYR A 77 3.85 -1.67 -13.84
N LEU A 78 3.50 -0.41 -13.61
CA LEU A 78 3.99 0.70 -14.44
C LEU A 78 5.50 0.87 -14.31
N PHE A 79 6.07 0.76 -13.09
CA PHE A 79 7.52 0.71 -12.88
C PHE A 79 8.17 -0.45 -13.63
N ASN A 80 7.62 -1.67 -13.53
CA ASN A 80 8.13 -2.85 -14.23
C ASN A 80 8.18 -2.62 -15.75
N THR A 81 7.11 -2.04 -16.29
CA THR A 81 6.96 -1.78 -17.72
C THR A 81 7.92 -0.68 -18.19
N ALA A 82 8.02 0.44 -17.46
CA ALA A 82 8.94 1.53 -17.78
C ALA A 82 10.40 1.07 -17.74
N ILE A 83 10.80 0.28 -16.74
CA ILE A 83 12.15 -0.29 -16.66
C ILE A 83 12.43 -1.20 -17.86
N LYS A 84 11.45 -2.02 -18.29
CA LYS A 84 11.61 -2.90 -19.46
C LYS A 84 11.69 -2.14 -20.79
N LEU A 85 10.97 -1.02 -20.92
CA LEU A 85 10.93 -0.24 -22.16
C LEU A 85 12.10 0.74 -22.28
N HIS A 86 12.50 1.37 -21.17
CA HIS A 86 13.45 2.48 -21.16
C HIS A 86 14.76 2.18 -20.43
N GLY A 87 14.85 1.05 -19.70
CA GLY A 87 16.04 0.66 -18.94
C GLY A 87 16.28 1.47 -17.67
N VAL A 88 15.38 2.40 -17.32
CA VAL A 88 15.53 3.31 -16.17
C VAL A 88 14.29 3.28 -15.30
N ALA A 89 14.50 3.22 -13.98
CA ALA A 89 13.46 3.44 -13.00
C ALA A 89 13.32 4.96 -12.73
N ASP A 90 12.39 5.61 -13.43
CA ASP A 90 12.08 7.02 -13.22
C ASP A 90 10.61 7.23 -12.83
N SER A 91 10.39 7.60 -11.57
CA SER A 91 9.07 7.92 -11.03
C SER A 91 8.41 9.10 -11.74
N ALA A 92 9.18 10.06 -12.26
CA ALA A 92 8.58 11.18 -13.00
C ALA A 92 7.94 10.69 -14.31
N LEU A 93 8.57 9.74 -14.99
CA LEU A 93 8.03 9.10 -16.19
C LEU A 93 6.84 8.18 -15.86
N VAL A 94 6.90 7.48 -14.73
CA VAL A 94 5.89 6.48 -14.34
C VAL A 94 4.63 7.11 -13.71
N LEU A 95 4.81 8.11 -12.84
CA LEU A 95 3.77 8.68 -11.99
C LEU A 95 3.45 10.15 -12.32
N GLY A 96 4.25 10.80 -13.17
CA GLY A 96 4.12 12.22 -13.49
C GLY A 96 4.75 13.17 -12.45
N TYR A 97 5.35 12.63 -11.39
CA TYR A 97 6.08 13.40 -10.38
C TYR A 97 7.24 12.58 -9.80
N LYS A 98 8.24 13.26 -9.25
CA LYS A 98 9.44 12.61 -8.70
C LYS A 98 9.20 12.15 -7.26
N LEU A 99 9.40 10.87 -6.99
CA LEU A 99 9.42 10.30 -5.65
C LEU A 99 10.77 10.59 -4.95
N PRO A 100 10.82 10.54 -3.60
CA PRO A 100 12.08 10.48 -2.88
C PRO A 100 12.93 9.30 -3.38
N GLY A 101 14.24 9.54 -3.59
CA GLY A 101 15.10 8.56 -4.27
C GLY A 101 15.19 7.19 -3.58
N PHE A 102 14.99 7.11 -2.27
CA PHE A 102 14.94 5.83 -1.57
C PHE A 102 13.64 5.05 -1.86
N ILE A 103 12.49 5.73 -1.90
CA ILE A 103 11.21 5.13 -2.28
C ILE A 103 11.25 4.70 -3.75
N GLU A 104 11.79 5.52 -4.64
CA GLU A 104 11.91 5.18 -6.07
C GLU A 104 12.72 3.89 -6.28
N LYS A 105 13.86 3.77 -5.58
CA LYS A 105 14.69 2.56 -5.62
C LYS A 105 13.96 1.34 -5.04
N GLU A 106 13.24 1.52 -3.94
CA GLU A 106 12.44 0.45 -3.33
C GLU A 106 11.32 -0.03 -4.28
N ARG A 107 10.58 0.91 -4.90
CA ARG A 107 9.54 0.61 -5.91
C ARG A 107 10.10 -0.12 -7.12
N ALA A 108 11.23 0.33 -7.63
CA ALA A 108 11.92 -0.33 -8.73
C ALA A 108 12.38 -1.75 -8.35
N ALA A 109 12.94 -1.92 -7.15
CA ALA A 109 13.40 -3.21 -6.68
C ALA A 109 12.25 -4.20 -6.43
N LEU A 110 11.11 -3.73 -5.92
CA LEU A 110 9.91 -4.54 -5.77
C LEU A 110 9.30 -4.89 -7.13
N SER A 111 9.24 -3.93 -8.05
CA SER A 111 8.52 -4.12 -9.31
C SER A 111 9.15 -5.19 -10.20
N ILE A 112 10.47 -5.31 -10.21
CA ILE A 112 11.21 -6.29 -11.04
C ILE A 112 11.10 -7.72 -10.53
N LYS A 113 10.70 -7.94 -9.27
CA LYS A 113 10.53 -9.29 -8.68
C LYS A 113 9.30 -10.01 -9.22
N ILE A 114 8.34 -9.29 -9.80
CA ILE A 114 7.02 -9.79 -10.20
C ILE A 114 6.98 -9.93 -11.73
N SER A 115 6.47 -11.05 -12.23
CA SER A 115 6.29 -11.28 -13.67
C SER A 115 5.05 -10.54 -14.22
N PRO A 116 5.03 -10.16 -15.53
CA PRO A 116 3.86 -9.56 -16.15
C PRO A 116 2.58 -10.40 -15.99
N GLU A 117 2.69 -11.73 -16.08
CA GLU A 117 1.56 -12.64 -15.90
C GLU A 117 1.05 -12.62 -14.46
N ALA A 118 1.94 -12.52 -13.47
CA ALA A 118 1.59 -12.40 -12.07
C ALA A 118 0.85 -11.08 -11.79
N TYR A 119 1.31 -9.95 -12.36
CA TYR A 119 0.59 -8.69 -12.28
C TYR A 119 -0.83 -8.79 -12.82
N LYS A 120 -1.00 -9.36 -14.02
CA LYS A 120 -2.33 -9.52 -14.64
C LYS A 120 -3.26 -10.34 -13.74
N LYS A 121 -2.78 -11.48 -13.22
CA LYS A 121 -3.58 -12.34 -12.33
C LYS A 121 -3.91 -11.65 -11.02
N GLY A 122 -2.92 -10.98 -10.40
CA GLY A 122 -3.08 -10.27 -9.14
C GLY A 122 -4.05 -9.10 -9.24
N LEU A 123 -3.92 -8.25 -10.27
CA LEU A 123 -4.82 -7.12 -10.49
C LEU A 123 -6.26 -7.57 -10.77
N ASN A 124 -6.45 -8.61 -11.60
CA ASN A 124 -7.79 -9.17 -11.82
C ASN A 124 -8.41 -9.71 -10.53
N LEU A 125 -7.64 -10.44 -9.71
CA LEU A 125 -8.10 -10.92 -8.40
C LEU A 125 -8.57 -9.77 -7.50
N LEU A 126 -7.79 -8.69 -7.44
CA LEU A 126 -8.11 -7.52 -6.63
C LEU A 126 -9.39 -6.82 -7.12
N LEU A 127 -9.49 -6.57 -8.42
CA LEU A 127 -10.65 -5.92 -9.04
C LEU A 127 -11.93 -6.75 -8.89
N ASP A 128 -11.85 -8.07 -9.11
CA ASP A 128 -12.99 -8.98 -8.94
C ASP A 128 -13.46 -9.03 -7.49
N THR A 129 -12.52 -9.01 -6.53
CA THR A 129 -12.83 -8.95 -5.10
C THR A 129 -13.49 -7.62 -4.76
N GLU A 130 -12.95 -6.50 -5.25
CA GLU A 130 -13.50 -5.17 -4.99
C GLU A 130 -14.92 -5.03 -5.54
N LEU A 131 -15.16 -5.54 -6.76
CA LEU A 131 -16.49 -5.59 -7.35
C LEU A 131 -17.46 -6.41 -6.49
N LYS A 132 -17.04 -7.58 -6.01
CA LYS A 132 -17.85 -8.40 -5.11
C LYS A 132 -18.17 -7.68 -3.80
N MET A 133 -17.19 -7.04 -3.17
CA MET A 133 -17.40 -6.32 -1.91
C MET A 133 -18.38 -5.16 -2.08
N LYS A 134 -18.28 -4.40 -3.18
CA LYS A 134 -19.19 -3.29 -3.49
C LYS A 134 -20.60 -3.76 -3.86
N SER A 135 -20.73 -4.91 -4.52
CA SER A 135 -22.02 -5.40 -5.01
C SER A 135 -22.82 -6.17 -3.97
N SER A 136 -22.16 -6.87 -3.06
CA SER A 136 -22.81 -7.83 -2.16
C SER A 136 -23.42 -7.17 -0.92
N GLY A 137 -22.99 -5.96 -0.54
CA GLY A 137 -23.39 -5.28 0.68
C GLY A 137 -23.25 -6.15 1.95
N SER A 138 -22.45 -7.21 1.90
CA SER A 138 -22.47 -8.30 2.87
C SER A 138 -21.60 -7.99 4.09
N PRO A 139 -21.95 -8.50 5.28
CA PRO A 139 -21.19 -8.30 6.52
C PRO A 139 -19.82 -9.02 6.56
N ASP A 140 -19.38 -9.64 5.47
CA ASP A 140 -18.19 -10.51 5.42
C ASP A 140 -17.02 -9.90 4.63
N GLN A 141 -16.94 -8.56 4.59
CA GLN A 141 -15.93 -7.82 3.83
C GLN A 141 -14.50 -8.12 4.29
N GLU A 142 -14.30 -8.26 5.61
CA GLU A 142 -13.01 -8.63 6.18
C GLU A 142 -12.52 -10.01 5.69
N SER A 143 -13.38 -11.04 5.70
CA SER A 143 -13.00 -12.38 5.23
C SER A 143 -12.68 -12.39 3.74
N LEU A 144 -13.45 -11.64 2.93
CA LEU A 144 -13.18 -11.47 1.51
C LEU A 144 -11.81 -10.81 1.27
N LEU A 145 -11.49 -9.77 2.03
CA LEU A 145 -10.20 -9.09 1.97
C LEU A 145 -9.06 -10.05 2.35
N ILE A 146 -9.15 -10.73 3.49
CA ILE A 146 -8.12 -11.67 3.95
C ILE A 146 -7.88 -12.77 2.90
N SER A 147 -8.95 -13.38 2.39
CA SER A 147 -8.89 -14.41 1.36
C SER A 147 -8.23 -13.90 0.08
N ALA A 148 -8.55 -12.67 -0.34
CA ALA A 148 -7.94 -12.05 -1.51
C ALA A 148 -6.44 -11.78 -1.30
N LEU A 149 -6.02 -11.29 -0.13
CA LEU A 149 -4.61 -11.01 0.14
C LEU A 149 -3.75 -12.27 0.23
N LEU A 150 -4.28 -13.34 0.82
CA LEU A 150 -3.61 -14.65 0.83
C LEU A 150 -3.42 -15.21 -0.59
N ARG A 151 -4.44 -15.07 -1.44
CA ARG A 151 -4.36 -15.46 -2.85
C ARG A 151 -3.42 -14.55 -3.65
N LEU A 152 -3.40 -13.25 -3.36
CA LEU A 152 -2.48 -12.31 -3.99
C LEU A 152 -1.03 -12.71 -3.71
N GLN A 153 -0.71 -13.01 -2.45
CA GLN A 153 0.63 -13.43 -2.02
C GLN A 153 1.11 -14.74 -2.67
N SER A 154 0.19 -15.63 -3.05
CA SER A 154 0.55 -16.86 -3.78
C SER A 154 0.74 -16.65 -5.29
N LEU A 155 0.15 -15.58 -5.85
CA LEU A 155 0.24 -15.23 -7.27
C LEU A 155 1.46 -14.38 -7.62
N LEU A 156 1.84 -13.45 -6.75
CA LEU A 156 3.00 -12.56 -6.90
C LEU A 156 4.29 -13.30 -6.51
#